data_AF-A0A9W6T5P3-F1
#
_entry.id   AF-A0A9W6T5P3-F1
#
_cell.length_a   1.000
_cell.length_b   1.000
_cell.length_c   1.000
_cell.angle_alpha   90.00
_cell.angle_beta   90.00
_cell.angle_gamma   90.00
#
_symmetry.space_group_name_H-M   'P 1'
#
loop_
_entity.id
_entity.type
_entity.pdbx_description
1 polymer ?
#
loop_
_entity_poly.entity_id
_entity_poly.type
_entity_poly.pdbx_seq_one_letter_code
_entity_poly.pdbx_strand_id
1 'polypeptide(L)'
;MILNSLGGWMDSDLAYEDEFAPARICLMEFVEKYIKGVYYVCDTNYPGDFILKVFELGYRVVSDSLGLANSEETHLPLAYSALRLLNLLDEYKDNIDSWNESIDDVYNDVIELFIKQAEVPAVYQPIILVNQILSRVVTRVIPPDKIKDQYENLYKFVGSRSFDIQRTVVSLLRSFIPEIQDALVVETTLSKPSVDSDDEDGCKLPSILIDNIKTIEFEDYLENEDHAQVYSYLWSWLLILDHFSNITQKIRQDYITHLGEDCIHDFLTFIFKELNGKRLSIFDEDQSLVTTYTIPEDETDFQDDLNKLLVNLIYLSMKHFGGNLTQIWINSIRDMQLRNKFESFIIK
;
A
#
# COMPACT_ATOMS: atom_id res chain seq x y z
N MET A 1 8.75 -30.68 29.42
CA MET A 1 8.81 -31.98 28.72
C MET A 1 8.02 -31.94 27.41
N ILE A 2 6.73 -31.60 27.42
CA ILE A 2 5.91 -31.51 26.18
C ILE A 2 6.44 -30.44 25.22
N LEU A 3 6.66 -29.20 25.67
CA LEU A 3 7.19 -28.13 24.81
C LEU A 3 8.55 -28.50 24.17
N ASN A 4 9.45 -29.11 24.94
CA ASN A 4 10.73 -29.59 24.39
C ASN A 4 10.53 -30.69 23.33
N SER A 5 9.49 -31.52 23.46
CA SER A 5 9.18 -32.54 22.45
C SER A 5 8.59 -31.94 21.18
N LEU A 6 7.78 -30.88 21.32
CA LEU A 6 7.25 -30.11 20.19
C LEU A 6 8.37 -29.34 19.47
N GLY A 7 9.28 -28.72 20.21
CA GLY A 7 10.47 -28.10 19.66
C GLY A 7 11.37 -29.11 18.93
N GLY A 8 11.60 -30.28 19.53
CA GLY A 8 12.36 -31.36 18.90
C GLY A 8 11.71 -31.97 17.66
N TRP A 9 10.37 -31.92 17.54
CA TRP A 9 9.69 -32.33 16.33
C TRP A 9 9.97 -31.39 15.16
N MET A 10 10.12 -30.08 15.41
CA MET A 10 10.50 -29.10 14.38
C MET A 10 11.93 -29.33 13.84
N ASP A 11 12.78 -30.06 14.57
CA ASP A 11 14.12 -30.44 14.10
C ASP A 11 14.08 -31.66 13.15
N SER A 12 12.92 -32.29 12.96
CA SER A 12 12.76 -33.48 12.11
C SER A 12 12.43 -33.09 10.67
N ASP A 13 13.07 -33.74 9.69
CA ASP A 13 12.78 -33.55 8.26
C ASP A 13 11.29 -33.75 7.92
N LEU A 14 10.66 -34.76 8.54
CA LEU A 14 9.21 -35.02 8.41
C LEU A 14 8.32 -33.81 8.71
N ALA A 15 8.77 -32.90 9.58
CA ALA A 15 7.97 -31.72 9.92
C ALA A 15 7.83 -30.75 8.74
N TYR A 16 8.67 -30.87 7.70
CA TYR A 16 8.66 -30.01 6.51
C TYR A 16 7.93 -30.64 5.32
N GLU A 17 7.40 -31.86 5.45
CA GLU A 17 6.53 -32.47 4.44
C GLU A 17 5.13 -31.83 4.46
N ASP A 18 4.51 -31.65 3.29
CA ASP A 18 3.22 -30.97 3.12
C ASP A 18 2.09 -31.62 3.93
N GLU A 19 2.14 -32.95 4.10
CA GLU A 19 1.18 -33.72 4.90
C GLU A 19 1.12 -33.28 6.37
N PHE A 20 2.19 -32.64 6.87
CA PHE A 20 2.29 -32.13 8.24
C PHE A 20 1.98 -30.63 8.37
N ALA A 21 1.60 -29.94 7.30
CA ALA A 21 1.10 -28.56 7.38
C ALA A 21 -0.04 -28.38 8.39
N PRO A 22 -1.04 -29.31 8.51
CA PRO A 22 -2.07 -29.22 9.54
C PRO A 22 -1.50 -29.27 10.97
N ALA A 23 -0.43 -30.03 11.21
CA ALA A 23 0.20 -30.11 12.51
C ALA A 23 0.86 -28.77 12.90
N ARG A 24 1.54 -28.11 11.95
CA ARG A 24 2.09 -26.76 12.14
C ARG A 24 1.00 -25.73 12.43
N ILE A 25 -0.11 -25.79 11.69
CA ILE A 25 -1.27 -24.91 11.93
C ILE A 25 -1.82 -25.14 13.35
N CYS A 26 -1.97 -26.39 13.79
CA CYS A 26 -2.40 -26.69 15.16
C CYS A 26 -1.43 -26.17 16.22
N LEU A 27 -0.11 -26.20 15.97
CA LEU A 27 0.89 -25.62 16.88
C LEU A 27 0.76 -24.10 16.96
N MET A 28 0.59 -23.41 15.83
CA MET A 28 0.35 -21.96 15.81
C MET A 28 -0.94 -21.60 16.55
N GLU A 29 -2.02 -22.35 16.32
CA GLU A 29 -3.27 -22.16 17.07
C GLU A 29 -3.12 -22.40 18.57
N PHE A 30 -2.32 -23.40 18.97
CA PHE A 30 -2.04 -23.66 20.37
C PHE A 30 -1.35 -22.46 21.03
N VAL A 31 -0.32 -21.91 20.39
CA VAL A 31 0.39 -20.72 20.89
C VAL A 31 -0.54 -19.51 20.95
N GLU A 32 -1.32 -19.26 19.89
CA GLU A 32 -2.27 -18.16 19.86
C GLU A 32 -3.33 -18.26 20.98
N LYS A 33 -3.91 -19.45 21.17
CA LYS A 33 -4.90 -19.69 22.25
C LYS A 33 -4.27 -19.57 23.63
N TYR A 34 -3.01 -19.96 23.79
CA TYR A 34 -2.29 -19.77 25.03
C TYR A 34 -2.11 -18.27 25.34
N ILE A 35 -1.63 -17.48 24.37
CA ILE A 35 -1.41 -16.04 24.55
C ILE A 35 -2.74 -15.34 24.89
N LYS A 36 -3.78 -15.54 24.06
CA LYS A 36 -5.07 -14.84 24.22
C LYS A 36 -5.89 -15.32 25.43
N GLY A 37 -5.83 -16.61 25.75
CA GLY A 37 -6.71 -17.23 26.75
C GLY A 37 -6.09 -17.43 28.12
N VAL A 38 -4.77 -17.68 28.17
CA VAL A 38 -4.08 -18.08 29.41
C VAL A 38 -3.15 -16.97 29.87
N TYR A 39 -2.22 -16.53 29.02
CA TYR A 39 -1.24 -15.50 29.38
C TYR A 39 -1.91 -14.19 29.78
N TYR A 40 -2.80 -13.67 28.91
CA TYR A 40 -3.51 -12.41 29.16
C TYR A 40 -4.36 -12.41 30.46
N VAL A 41 -4.84 -13.59 30.89
CA VAL A 41 -5.79 -13.71 32.03
C VAL A 41 -5.08 -14.12 33.32
N CYS A 42 -3.95 -14.82 33.25
CA CYS A 42 -3.37 -15.56 34.37
C CYS A 42 -1.83 -15.51 34.43
N ASP A 43 -1.22 -14.42 33.95
CA ASP A 43 0.24 -14.24 33.84
C ASP A 43 1.01 -14.62 35.12
N THR A 44 0.44 -14.34 36.31
CA THR A 44 1.08 -14.63 37.60
C THR A 44 1.09 -16.11 38.03
N ASN A 45 0.39 -17.00 37.32
CA ASN A 45 0.20 -18.40 37.74
C ASN A 45 1.17 -19.40 37.07
N TYR A 46 1.96 -18.96 36.09
CA TYR A 46 2.88 -19.85 35.36
C TYR A 46 4.35 -19.50 35.60
N PRO A 47 5.25 -20.50 35.65
CA PRO A 47 6.69 -20.24 35.72
C PRO A 47 7.15 -19.43 34.50
N GLY A 48 7.98 -18.40 34.69
CA GLY A 48 8.49 -17.57 33.59
C GLY A 48 9.19 -18.35 32.47
N ASP A 49 9.93 -19.41 32.82
CA ASP A 49 10.57 -20.32 31.85
C ASP A 49 9.56 -21.05 30.94
N PHE A 50 8.35 -21.32 31.44
CA PHE A 50 7.29 -21.89 30.61
C PHE A 50 6.78 -20.87 29.59
N ILE A 51 6.55 -19.63 30.04
CA ILE A 51 6.07 -18.53 29.19
C ILE A 51 7.06 -18.32 28.03
N LEU A 52 8.34 -18.10 28.33
CA LEU A 52 9.39 -17.88 27.32
C LEU A 52 9.44 -19.03 26.31
N LYS A 53 9.36 -20.28 26.76
CA LYS A 53 9.37 -21.45 25.86
C LYS A 53 8.18 -21.51 24.90
N VAL A 54 7.00 -21.03 25.31
CA VAL A 54 5.83 -20.98 24.42
C VAL A 54 5.99 -19.87 23.38
N PHE A 55 6.52 -18.72 23.77
CA PHE A 55 6.81 -17.60 22.87
C PHE A 55 7.90 -17.96 21.85
N GLU A 56 9.01 -18.57 22.29
CA GLU A 56 10.07 -19.08 21.40
C GLU A 56 9.56 -20.17 20.44
N LEU A 57 8.72 -21.09 20.93
CA LEU A 57 8.08 -22.07 20.06
C LEU A 57 7.18 -21.39 19.02
N GLY A 58 6.41 -20.38 19.42
CA GLY A 58 5.58 -19.58 18.52
C GLY A 58 6.38 -18.93 17.42
N TYR A 59 7.43 -18.22 17.79
CA TYR A 59 8.32 -17.54 16.86
C TYR A 59 8.96 -18.52 15.88
N ARG A 60 9.54 -19.61 16.39
CA ARG A 60 10.16 -20.65 15.56
C ARG A 60 9.18 -21.26 14.55
N VAL A 61 7.99 -21.64 15.00
CA VAL A 61 6.98 -22.23 14.11
C VAL A 61 6.52 -21.24 13.05
N VAL A 62 6.41 -19.95 13.37
CA VAL A 62 6.10 -18.89 12.38
C VAL A 62 7.19 -18.78 11.34
N SER A 63 8.44 -18.61 11.76
CA SER A 63 9.60 -18.47 10.85
C SER A 63 9.70 -19.66 9.89
N ASP A 64 9.72 -20.89 10.43
CA ASP A 64 9.79 -22.09 9.60
C ASP A 64 8.58 -22.27 8.67
N SER A 65 7.39 -21.78 9.08
CA SER A 65 6.15 -21.94 8.30
C SER A 65 6.01 -20.88 7.20
N LEU A 66 6.57 -19.68 7.39
CA LEU A 66 6.60 -18.65 6.34
C LEU A 66 7.52 -19.06 5.19
N GLY A 67 8.72 -19.58 5.50
CA GLY A 67 9.61 -20.16 4.49
C GLY A 67 8.94 -21.27 3.66
N LEU A 68 8.18 -22.17 4.31
CA LEU A 68 7.40 -23.20 3.60
C LEU A 68 6.24 -22.62 2.79
N ALA A 69 5.52 -21.63 3.33
CA ALA A 69 4.44 -20.97 2.62
C ALA A 69 4.91 -20.22 1.36
N ASN A 70 6.19 -19.84 1.31
CA ASN A 70 6.85 -19.21 0.16
C ASN A 70 7.36 -20.19 -0.91
N SER A 71 7.15 -21.50 -0.76
CA SER A 71 7.42 -22.50 -1.81
C SER A 71 6.72 -22.19 -3.14
N GLU A 72 7.09 -22.86 -4.24
CA GLU A 72 6.60 -22.54 -5.61
C GLU A 72 5.08 -22.32 -5.68
N GLU A 73 4.28 -23.17 -5.04
CA GLU A 73 2.85 -22.94 -4.81
C GLU A 73 2.60 -22.46 -3.38
N THR A 74 2.06 -21.25 -3.23
CA THR A 74 1.84 -20.71 -1.88
C THR A 74 0.81 -21.53 -1.11
N HIS A 75 1.22 -22.10 0.02
CA HIS A 75 0.33 -22.83 0.91
C HIS A 75 -0.54 -21.86 1.75
N LEU A 76 -1.63 -21.35 1.15
CA LEU A 76 -2.47 -20.28 1.71
C LEU A 76 -2.92 -20.48 3.18
N PRO A 77 -3.39 -21.67 3.63
CA PRO A 77 -3.73 -21.86 5.04
C PRO A 77 -2.55 -21.68 6.00
N LEU A 78 -1.36 -22.07 5.57
CA LEU A 78 -0.14 -22.00 6.37
C LEU A 78 0.34 -20.55 6.45
N ALA A 79 0.34 -19.84 5.31
CA ALA A 79 0.60 -18.41 5.24
C ALA A 79 -0.34 -17.63 6.17
N TYR A 80 -1.64 -17.87 6.07
CA TYR A 80 -2.65 -17.19 6.89
C TYR A 80 -2.40 -17.40 8.39
N SER A 81 -2.19 -18.64 8.83
CA SER A 81 -1.94 -18.96 10.24
C SER A 81 -0.62 -18.36 10.75
N ALA A 82 0.43 -18.38 9.93
CA ALA A 82 1.73 -17.83 10.30
C ALA A 82 1.68 -16.31 10.42
N LEU A 83 1.10 -15.61 9.45
CA LEU A 83 0.91 -14.15 9.48
C LEU A 83 0.04 -13.71 10.66
N ARG A 84 -1.03 -14.46 10.95
CA ARG A 84 -1.92 -14.19 12.08
C ARG A 84 -1.18 -14.30 13.41
N LEU A 85 -0.36 -15.33 13.58
CA LEU A 85 0.44 -15.50 14.80
C LEU A 85 1.58 -14.48 14.87
N LEU A 86 2.25 -14.16 13.76
CA LEU A 86 3.30 -13.13 13.70
C LEU A 86 2.77 -11.77 14.19
N ASN A 87 1.60 -11.36 13.71
CA ASN A 87 0.96 -10.11 14.12
C ASN A 87 0.66 -10.07 15.63
N LEU A 88 0.39 -11.23 16.25
CA LEU A 88 0.20 -11.33 17.69
C LEU A 88 1.53 -11.32 18.44
N LEU A 89 2.55 -12.03 17.93
CA LEU A 89 3.87 -12.11 18.58
C LEU A 89 4.60 -10.77 18.59
N ASP A 90 4.42 -9.92 17.57
CA ASP A 90 5.01 -8.58 17.54
C ASP A 90 4.57 -7.71 18.75
N GLU A 91 3.32 -7.87 19.22
CA GLU A 91 2.82 -7.19 20.42
C GLU A 91 3.53 -7.65 21.72
N TYR A 92 4.19 -8.81 21.68
CA TYR A 92 4.88 -9.45 22.80
C TYR A 92 6.33 -9.79 22.48
N LYS A 93 6.96 -9.07 21.55
CA LYS A 93 8.33 -9.36 21.09
C LYS A 93 9.38 -9.36 22.20
N ASP A 94 9.16 -8.60 23.27
CA ASP A 94 10.05 -8.56 24.45
C ASP A 94 10.05 -9.87 25.25
N ASN A 95 9.07 -10.76 25.01
CA ASN A 95 8.99 -12.11 25.59
C ASN A 95 9.68 -13.17 24.72
N ILE A 96 10.32 -12.78 23.61
CA ILE A 96 11.04 -13.64 22.68
C ILE A 96 12.50 -13.19 22.68
N ASP A 97 13.38 -14.00 23.28
CA ASP A 97 14.80 -13.67 23.43
C ASP A 97 15.49 -13.55 22.06
N SER A 98 15.08 -14.39 21.11
CA SER A 98 15.67 -14.49 19.76
C SER A 98 15.16 -13.44 18.75
N TRP A 99 14.18 -12.62 19.12
CA TRP A 99 13.45 -11.75 18.18
C TRP A 99 14.39 -10.82 17.41
N ASN A 100 15.15 -9.97 18.12
CA ASN A 100 15.99 -8.96 17.48
C ASN A 100 17.13 -9.54 16.63
N GLU A 101 17.55 -10.77 16.90
CA GLU A 101 18.66 -11.42 16.19
C GLU A 101 18.22 -12.07 14.87
N SER A 102 16.94 -12.43 14.74
CA SER A 102 16.47 -13.27 13.63
C SER A 102 15.21 -12.77 12.92
N ILE A 103 14.54 -11.73 13.43
CA ILE A 103 13.30 -11.21 12.83
C ILE A 103 13.51 -10.69 11.40
N ASP A 104 14.73 -10.27 11.05
CA ASP A 104 15.06 -9.81 9.70
C ASP A 104 14.83 -10.88 8.63
N ASP A 105 15.08 -12.16 8.95
CA ASP A 105 14.81 -13.27 8.02
C ASP A 105 13.30 -13.43 7.81
N VAL A 106 12.52 -13.32 8.89
CA VAL A 106 11.05 -13.34 8.84
C VAL A 106 10.52 -12.15 8.04
N TYR A 107 11.10 -10.97 8.18
CA TYR A 107 10.71 -9.81 7.36
C TYR A 107 10.94 -10.06 5.88
N ASN A 108 12.09 -10.65 5.51
CA ASN A 108 12.38 -11.00 4.12
C ASN A 108 11.36 -12.01 3.57
N ASP A 109 11.02 -13.04 4.34
CA ASP A 109 9.99 -14.02 3.96
C ASP A 109 8.62 -13.36 3.75
N VAL A 110 8.20 -12.45 4.64
CA VAL A 110 6.91 -11.76 4.49
C VAL A 110 6.93 -10.82 3.28
N ILE A 111 8.04 -10.13 3.01
CA ILE A 111 8.19 -9.26 1.83
C ILE A 111 8.10 -10.11 0.55
N GLU A 112 8.82 -11.23 0.48
CA GLU A 112 8.76 -12.15 -0.66
C GLU A 112 7.33 -12.68 -0.87
N LEU A 113 6.65 -13.08 0.21
CA LEU A 113 5.26 -13.51 0.17
C LEU A 113 4.35 -12.40 -0.38
N PHE A 114 4.56 -11.15 0.05
CA PHE A 114 3.79 -9.99 -0.41
C PHE A 114 3.96 -9.74 -1.90
N ILE A 115 5.19 -9.73 -2.40
CA ILE A 115 5.47 -9.55 -3.82
C ILE A 115 4.83 -10.69 -4.63
N LYS A 116 4.99 -11.94 -4.19
CA LYS A 116 4.40 -13.10 -4.85
C LYS A 116 2.87 -13.04 -4.88
N GLN A 117 2.23 -12.70 -3.76
CA GLN A 117 0.77 -12.57 -3.72
C GLN A 117 0.27 -11.38 -4.55
N ALA A 118 1.05 -10.31 -4.67
CA ALA A 118 0.70 -9.16 -5.49
C ALA A 118 0.64 -9.48 -7.00
N GLU A 119 1.38 -10.50 -7.44
CA GLU A 119 1.37 -10.99 -8.82
C GLU A 119 0.19 -11.94 -9.12
N VAL A 120 -0.53 -12.43 -8.10
CA VAL A 120 -1.61 -13.40 -8.31
C VAL A 120 -2.84 -12.69 -8.92
N PRO A 121 -3.27 -13.06 -10.14
CA PRO A 121 -4.38 -12.38 -10.82
C PRO A 121 -5.76 -12.81 -10.30
N ALA A 122 -5.83 -13.97 -9.64
CA ALA A 122 -7.09 -14.56 -9.18
C ALA A 122 -7.48 -14.03 -7.80
N VAL A 123 -8.75 -13.64 -7.66
CA VAL A 123 -9.31 -13.13 -6.41
C VAL A 123 -10.42 -14.09 -5.95
N TYR A 124 -10.10 -15.00 -5.05
CA TYR A 124 -11.05 -15.87 -4.37
C TYR A 124 -10.84 -15.82 -2.85
N GLN A 125 -11.84 -16.25 -2.09
CA GLN A 125 -11.93 -15.99 -0.65
C GLN A 125 -10.65 -16.32 0.15
N PRO A 126 -10.02 -17.51 0.02
CA PRO A 126 -8.74 -17.79 0.66
C PRO A 126 -7.62 -16.78 0.37
N ILE A 127 -7.45 -16.33 -0.87
CA ILE A 127 -6.45 -15.32 -1.24
C ILE A 127 -6.80 -13.98 -0.59
N ILE A 128 -8.08 -13.57 -0.63
CA ILE A 128 -8.53 -12.33 0.01
C ILE A 128 -8.16 -12.33 1.49
N LEU A 129 -8.43 -13.43 2.21
CA LEU A 129 -8.11 -13.55 3.63
C LEU A 129 -6.60 -13.47 3.91
N VAL A 130 -5.78 -14.09 3.06
CA VAL A 130 -4.32 -14.00 3.16
C VAL A 130 -3.85 -12.58 2.89
N ASN A 131 -4.33 -11.94 1.82
CA ASN A 131 -3.95 -10.58 1.45
C ASN A 131 -4.32 -9.57 2.54
N GLN A 132 -5.51 -9.69 3.14
CA GLN A 132 -5.95 -8.84 4.24
C GLN A 132 -4.99 -8.91 5.45
N ILE A 133 -4.62 -10.12 5.90
CA ILE A 133 -3.70 -10.26 7.03
C ILE A 133 -2.27 -9.87 6.65
N LEU A 134 -1.85 -10.19 5.43
CA LEU A 134 -0.52 -9.87 4.90
C LEU A 134 -0.32 -8.35 4.82
N SER A 135 -1.28 -7.61 4.26
CA SER A 135 -1.29 -6.15 4.21
C SER A 135 -1.16 -5.52 5.59
N ARG A 136 -1.86 -6.07 6.60
CA ARG A 136 -1.75 -5.62 7.99
C ARG A 136 -0.35 -5.87 8.56
N VAL A 137 0.20 -7.07 8.35
CA VAL A 137 1.56 -7.41 8.81
C VAL A 137 2.60 -6.51 8.15
N VAL A 138 2.54 -6.33 6.83
CA VAL A 138 3.45 -5.47 6.06
C VAL A 138 3.42 -4.02 6.57
N THR A 139 2.24 -3.50 6.88
CA THR A 139 2.09 -2.10 7.32
C THR A 139 2.45 -1.89 8.79
N ARG A 140 2.18 -2.87 9.66
CA ARG A 140 2.21 -2.70 11.11
C ARG A 140 3.43 -3.35 11.79
N VAL A 141 3.92 -4.46 11.25
CA VAL A 141 4.98 -5.28 11.84
C VAL A 141 6.33 -5.03 11.16
N ILE A 142 6.34 -4.81 9.83
CA ILE A 142 7.58 -4.60 9.07
C ILE A 142 7.98 -3.13 9.11
N PRO A 143 9.22 -2.80 9.52
CA PRO A 143 9.73 -1.43 9.42
C PRO A 143 9.77 -0.95 7.96
N PRO A 144 9.31 0.28 7.64
CA PRO A 144 9.28 0.77 6.26
C PRO A 144 10.64 0.73 5.54
N ASP A 145 11.73 0.95 6.27
CA ASP A 145 13.10 0.88 5.74
C ASP A 145 13.47 -0.48 5.15
N LYS A 146 12.87 -1.58 5.65
CA LYS A 146 13.11 -2.94 5.14
C LYS A 146 12.46 -3.18 3.77
N ILE A 147 11.44 -2.41 3.42
CA ILE A 147 10.69 -2.55 2.16
C ILE A 147 11.20 -1.57 1.10
N LYS A 148 11.95 -0.54 1.50
CA LYS A 148 12.37 0.56 0.64
C LYS A 148 13.14 0.12 -0.62
N ASP A 149 13.91 -0.97 -0.54
CA ASP A 149 14.61 -1.55 -1.70
C ASP A 149 13.65 -2.04 -2.80
N GLN A 150 12.38 -2.28 -2.47
CA GLN A 150 11.34 -2.65 -3.41
C GLN A 150 10.58 -1.46 -4.01
N TYR A 151 10.96 -0.21 -3.68
CA TYR A 151 10.22 1.00 -4.08
C TYR A 151 9.82 1.02 -5.57
N GLU A 152 10.77 0.78 -6.48
CA GLU A 152 10.50 0.77 -7.92
C GLU A 152 9.57 -0.39 -8.34
N ASN A 153 9.70 -1.56 -7.69
CA ASN A 153 8.86 -2.71 -7.97
C ASN A 153 7.42 -2.51 -7.48
N LEU A 154 7.21 -1.76 -6.40
CA LEU A 154 5.89 -1.51 -5.84
C LEU A 154 4.94 -0.86 -6.84
N TYR A 155 5.45 -0.01 -7.76
CA TYR A 155 4.61 0.62 -8.79
C TYR A 155 3.84 -0.39 -9.65
N LYS A 156 4.39 -1.58 -9.91
CA LYS A 156 3.74 -2.65 -10.68
C LYS A 156 2.43 -3.12 -10.06
N PHE A 157 2.30 -2.97 -8.74
CA PHE A 157 1.19 -3.51 -7.96
C PHE A 157 0.11 -2.47 -7.65
N VAL A 158 0.28 -1.22 -8.08
CA VAL A 158 -0.77 -0.19 -8.01
C VAL A 158 -2.04 -0.63 -8.76
N GLY A 159 -1.87 -1.41 -9.83
CA GLY A 159 -2.96 -2.01 -10.61
C GLY A 159 -3.37 -3.43 -10.20
N SER A 160 -2.96 -3.92 -9.02
CA SER A 160 -3.31 -5.28 -8.57
C SER A 160 -4.83 -5.50 -8.49
N ARG A 161 -5.34 -6.71 -8.74
CA ARG A 161 -6.79 -6.96 -8.57
C ARG A 161 -7.22 -7.01 -7.10
N SER A 162 -6.28 -7.18 -6.18
CA SER A 162 -6.56 -7.24 -4.75
C SER A 162 -6.55 -5.83 -4.15
N PHE A 163 -7.71 -5.37 -3.70
CA PHE A 163 -7.86 -4.05 -3.05
C PHE A 163 -6.87 -3.87 -1.89
N ASP A 164 -6.72 -4.87 -1.01
CA ASP A 164 -5.78 -4.81 0.11
C ASP A 164 -4.33 -4.60 -0.32
N ILE A 165 -3.92 -5.21 -1.44
CA ILE A 165 -2.57 -5.08 -1.99
C ILE A 165 -2.40 -3.70 -2.59
N GLN A 166 -3.31 -3.27 -3.49
CA GLN A 166 -3.27 -1.93 -4.08
C GLN A 166 -3.15 -0.87 -2.98
N ARG A 167 -4.01 -0.98 -1.95
CA ARG A 167 -4.03 -0.08 -0.80
C ARG A 167 -2.69 -0.01 -0.07
N THR A 168 -2.13 -1.18 0.25
CA THR A 168 -0.85 -1.28 0.98
C THR A 168 0.28 -0.68 0.16
N VAL A 169 0.33 -1.01 -1.13
CA VAL A 169 1.31 -0.50 -2.10
C VAL A 169 1.25 1.02 -2.18
N VAL A 170 0.06 1.58 -2.36
CA VAL A 170 -0.12 3.04 -2.45
C VAL A 170 0.29 3.69 -1.13
N SER A 171 -0.08 3.14 0.03
CA SER A 171 0.33 3.68 1.33
C SER A 171 1.86 3.70 1.52
N LEU A 172 2.54 2.60 1.18
CA LEU A 172 3.99 2.51 1.23
C LEU A 172 4.65 3.51 0.27
N LEU A 173 4.22 3.56 -0.99
CA LEU A 173 4.75 4.51 -1.97
C LEU A 173 4.60 5.96 -1.51
N ARG A 174 3.43 6.33 -1.00
CA ARG A 174 3.19 7.68 -0.45
C ARG A 174 4.11 8.02 0.73
N SER A 175 4.47 7.03 1.54
CA SER A 175 5.42 7.22 2.64
C SER A 175 6.86 7.42 2.16
N PHE A 176 7.24 6.81 1.02
CA PHE A 176 8.59 6.87 0.47
C PHE A 176 8.84 8.06 -0.46
N ILE A 177 7.82 8.48 -1.23
CA ILE A 177 7.93 9.56 -2.23
C ILE A 177 8.55 10.85 -1.67
N PRO A 178 8.16 11.38 -0.49
CA PRO A 178 8.72 12.64 0.02
C PRO A 178 10.24 12.60 0.17
N GLU A 179 10.77 11.52 0.75
CA GLU A 179 12.22 11.38 0.96
C GLU A 179 12.98 11.26 -0.37
N ILE A 180 12.41 10.51 -1.32
CA ILE A 180 13.00 10.30 -2.65
C ILE A 180 12.98 11.60 -3.47
N GLN A 181 11.90 12.38 -3.38
CA GLN A 181 11.82 13.68 -4.04
C GLN A 181 12.77 14.69 -3.41
N ASP A 182 12.94 14.71 -2.08
CA ASP A 182 13.91 15.58 -1.43
C ASP A 182 15.34 15.27 -1.89
N ALA A 183 15.70 13.99 -2.00
CA ALA A 183 16.99 13.56 -2.54
C ALA A 183 17.18 14.00 -4.01
N LEU A 184 16.15 13.81 -4.86
CA LEU A 184 16.15 14.24 -6.26
C LEU A 184 16.33 15.77 -6.39
N VAL A 185 15.66 16.55 -5.55
CA VAL A 185 15.78 18.02 -5.53
C VAL A 185 17.21 18.45 -5.18
N VAL A 186 17.82 17.80 -4.19
CA VAL A 186 19.21 18.09 -3.81
C VAL A 186 20.16 17.75 -4.97
N GLU A 187 20.02 16.56 -5.57
CA GLU A 187 20.86 16.11 -6.69
C GLU A 187 20.75 17.04 -7.90
N THR A 188 19.53 17.37 -8.31
CA THR A 188 19.28 18.26 -9.46
C THR A 188 19.74 19.69 -9.23
N THR A 189 19.74 20.16 -7.97
CA THR A 189 20.23 21.52 -7.63
C THR A 189 21.75 21.59 -7.55
N LEU A 190 22.41 20.53 -7.08
CA LEU A 190 23.87 20.43 -7.00
C LEU A 190 24.52 20.14 -8.36
N SER A 191 23.81 19.43 -9.22
CA SER A 191 24.20 19.20 -10.61
C SER A 191 24.22 20.54 -11.36
N LYS A 192 25.41 21.14 -11.49
CA LYS A 192 25.58 22.30 -12.35
C LYS A 192 25.11 21.91 -13.76
N PRO A 193 24.40 22.79 -14.49
CA PRO A 193 24.14 22.54 -15.90
C PRO A 193 25.50 22.46 -16.61
N SER A 194 25.96 21.24 -16.90
CA SER A 194 27.08 21.02 -17.80
C SER A 194 26.64 21.53 -19.16
N VAL A 195 27.41 22.47 -19.70
CA VAL A 195 27.16 23.10 -21.00
C VAL A 195 27.25 22.10 -22.17
N ASP A 196 27.68 20.85 -21.92
CA ASP A 196 28.01 19.84 -22.95
C ASP A 196 27.48 18.42 -22.65
N SER A 197 26.41 18.25 -21.86
CA SER A 197 25.73 16.94 -21.77
C SER A 197 24.39 17.02 -22.50
N ASP A 198 24.35 16.47 -23.70
CA ASP A 198 23.14 16.09 -24.45
C ASP A 198 22.32 14.98 -23.72
N ASP A 199 22.33 14.96 -22.38
CA ASP A 199 21.39 14.17 -21.59
C ASP A 199 20.09 14.98 -21.50
N GLU A 200 19.37 15.02 -22.63
CA GLU A 200 18.03 15.61 -22.81
C GLU A 200 16.92 14.87 -22.01
N ASP A 201 17.27 13.99 -21.09
CA ASP A 201 16.30 13.31 -20.26
C ASP A 201 16.09 14.10 -18.96
N GLY A 202 15.16 15.06 -19.02
CA GLY A 202 14.62 15.74 -17.84
C GLY A 202 14.03 14.77 -16.81
N CYS A 203 13.64 15.26 -15.63
CA CYS A 203 13.08 14.38 -14.60
C CYS A 203 11.77 13.72 -15.10
N LYS A 204 11.67 12.39 -14.99
CA LYS A 204 10.51 11.62 -15.46
C LYS A 204 9.72 11.04 -14.28
N LEU A 205 8.42 10.93 -14.48
CA LEU A 205 7.53 10.21 -13.57
C LEU A 205 7.64 8.70 -13.82
N PRO A 206 7.33 7.85 -12.82
CA PRO A 206 7.31 6.39 -13.02
C PRO A 206 6.40 5.99 -14.18
N SER A 207 6.93 5.25 -15.15
CA SER A 207 6.20 4.93 -16.40
C SER A 207 4.92 4.14 -16.15
N ILE A 208 4.92 3.24 -15.17
CA ILE A 208 3.76 2.41 -14.81
C ILE A 208 2.56 3.29 -14.39
N LEU A 209 2.80 4.41 -13.69
CA LEU A 209 1.72 5.33 -13.34
C LEU A 209 1.13 6.00 -14.58
N ILE A 210 1.99 6.35 -15.54
CA ILE A 210 1.58 6.95 -16.81
C ILE A 210 0.78 5.96 -17.65
N ASP A 211 1.19 4.69 -17.67
CA ASP A 211 0.50 3.62 -18.38
C ASP A 211 -0.88 3.37 -17.77
N ASN A 212 -1.00 3.35 -16.43
CA ASN A 212 -2.27 3.18 -15.72
C ASN A 212 -3.28 4.28 -16.08
N ILE A 213 -2.85 5.55 -16.12
CA ILE A 213 -3.75 6.68 -16.43
C ILE A 213 -4.12 6.77 -17.92
N LYS A 214 -3.34 6.17 -18.82
CA LYS A 214 -3.61 6.19 -20.27
C LYS A 214 -4.38 4.97 -20.77
N THR A 215 -4.27 3.84 -20.08
CA THR A 215 -4.85 2.57 -20.54
C THR A 215 -6.25 2.33 -19.99
N ILE A 216 -6.56 2.88 -18.82
CA ILE A 216 -7.86 2.68 -18.18
C ILE A 216 -8.86 3.69 -18.75
N GLU A 217 -9.83 3.16 -19.49
CA GLU A 217 -11.00 3.91 -19.97
C GLU A 217 -12.24 3.41 -19.23
N PHE A 218 -13.13 4.33 -18.86
CA PHE A 218 -14.40 4.01 -18.20
C PHE A 218 -15.55 4.15 -19.19
N GLU A 219 -16.45 3.17 -19.20
CA GLU A 219 -17.61 3.11 -20.10
C GLU A 219 -18.87 3.71 -19.46
N ASP A 220 -18.99 3.62 -18.12
CA ASP A 220 -20.11 4.09 -17.31
C ASP A 220 -19.64 5.04 -16.18
N TYR A 221 -20.57 5.45 -15.31
CA TYR A 221 -20.27 6.15 -14.07
C TYR A 221 -19.35 5.31 -13.17
N LEU A 222 -18.44 5.98 -12.47
CA LEU A 222 -17.46 5.32 -11.59
C LEU A 222 -18.06 4.41 -10.54
N GLU A 223 -19.29 4.68 -10.09
CA GLU A 223 -19.98 3.80 -9.12
C GLU A 223 -20.38 2.43 -9.69
N ASN A 224 -20.40 2.27 -11.01
CA ASN A 224 -20.80 1.03 -11.68
C ASN A 224 -19.60 0.26 -12.25
N GLU A 225 -18.42 0.88 -12.26
CA GLU A 225 -17.19 0.31 -12.80
C GLU A 225 -16.53 -0.66 -11.80
N ASP A 226 -15.58 -1.47 -12.28
CA ASP A 226 -14.79 -2.34 -11.40
C ASP A 226 -13.97 -1.49 -10.41
N HIS A 227 -14.26 -1.64 -9.11
CA HIS A 227 -13.64 -0.82 -8.06
C HIS A 227 -12.11 -0.86 -8.12
N ALA A 228 -11.53 -2.03 -8.42
CA ALA A 228 -10.07 -2.17 -8.51
C ALA A 228 -9.48 -1.35 -9.67
N GLN A 229 -10.19 -1.26 -10.80
CA GLN A 229 -9.76 -0.43 -11.93
C GLN A 229 -9.90 1.06 -11.62
N VAL A 230 -11.01 1.45 -10.99
CA VAL A 230 -11.24 2.84 -10.55
C VAL A 230 -10.14 3.29 -9.59
N TYR A 231 -9.82 2.48 -8.57
CA TYR A 231 -8.76 2.79 -7.62
C TYR A 231 -7.38 2.81 -8.27
N SER A 232 -7.07 1.85 -9.15
CA SER A 232 -5.81 1.86 -9.90
C SER A 232 -5.62 3.18 -10.66
N TYR A 233 -6.65 3.69 -11.33
CA TYR A 233 -6.59 4.96 -12.05
C TYR A 233 -6.44 6.16 -11.09
N LEU A 234 -7.33 6.28 -10.10
CA LEU A 234 -7.35 7.45 -9.21
C LEU A 234 -6.14 7.50 -8.27
N TRP A 235 -5.68 6.36 -7.74
CA TRP A 235 -4.46 6.31 -6.93
C TRP A 235 -3.20 6.48 -7.77
N SER A 236 -3.20 6.11 -9.05
CA SER A 236 -2.09 6.48 -9.94
C SER A 236 -1.98 8.00 -10.08
N TRP A 237 -3.10 8.70 -10.26
CA TRP A 237 -3.13 10.17 -10.24
C TRP A 237 -2.70 10.76 -8.89
N LEU A 238 -3.14 10.16 -7.78
CA LEU A 238 -2.73 10.59 -6.45
C LEU A 238 -1.21 10.50 -6.28
N LEU A 239 -0.61 9.35 -6.63
CA LEU A 239 0.83 9.14 -6.55
C LEU A 239 1.60 10.09 -7.48
N ILE A 240 1.11 10.31 -8.71
CA ILE A 240 1.67 11.31 -9.61
C ILE A 240 1.69 12.68 -8.93
N LEU A 241 0.58 13.12 -8.33
CA LEU A 241 0.49 14.41 -7.65
C LEU A 241 1.36 14.49 -6.40
N ASP A 242 1.57 13.38 -5.68
CA ASP A 242 2.52 13.32 -4.56
C ASP A 242 3.97 13.60 -5.02
N HIS A 243 4.36 13.17 -6.24
CA HIS A 243 5.66 13.54 -6.82
C HIS A 243 5.79 15.06 -7.08
N PHE A 244 4.70 15.82 -7.19
CA PHE A 244 4.75 17.28 -7.36
C PHE A 244 4.95 18.05 -6.04
N SER A 245 5.02 17.37 -4.91
CA SER A 245 5.26 17.97 -3.60
C SER A 245 6.73 18.32 -3.40
N ASN A 246 7.02 19.49 -2.82
CA ASN A 246 8.36 19.96 -2.46
C ASN A 246 9.44 20.00 -3.57
N ILE A 247 9.05 19.86 -4.84
CA ILE A 247 9.97 19.93 -5.99
C ILE A 247 10.26 21.36 -6.49
N THR A 248 11.37 21.51 -7.21
CA THR A 248 11.73 22.77 -7.88
C THR A 248 10.81 23.06 -9.08
N GLN A 249 10.76 24.32 -9.53
CA GLN A 249 9.97 24.70 -10.70
C GLN A 249 10.43 24.01 -11.99
N LYS A 250 11.72 23.67 -12.11
CA LYS A 250 12.26 22.94 -13.26
C LYS A 250 11.68 21.52 -13.32
N ILE A 251 11.81 20.75 -12.24
CA ILE A 251 11.28 19.38 -12.14
C ILE A 251 9.77 19.38 -12.40
N ARG A 252 9.05 20.38 -11.87
CA ARG A 252 7.61 20.55 -12.11
C ARG A 252 7.29 20.68 -13.59
N GLN A 253 8.05 21.49 -14.33
CA GLN A 253 7.86 21.65 -15.77
C GLN A 253 8.21 20.38 -16.55
N ASP A 254 9.26 19.66 -16.14
CA ASP A 254 9.63 18.37 -16.73
C ASP A 254 8.50 17.34 -16.57
N TYR A 255 7.92 17.24 -15.37
CA TYR A 255 6.77 16.35 -15.11
C TYR A 255 5.51 16.74 -15.89
N ILE A 256 5.18 18.04 -15.98
CA ILE A 256 4.05 18.52 -16.81
C ILE A 256 4.27 18.16 -18.28
N THR A 257 5.49 18.34 -18.78
CA THR A 257 5.86 18.02 -20.16
C THR A 257 5.78 16.52 -20.42
N HIS A 258 6.20 15.70 -19.44
CA HIS A 258 6.13 14.24 -19.53
C HIS A 258 4.68 13.71 -19.52
N LEU A 259 3.80 14.29 -18.72
CA LEU A 259 2.36 13.95 -18.71
C LEU A 259 1.69 14.35 -20.03
N GLY A 260 2.03 15.52 -20.55
CA GLY A 260 1.39 16.15 -21.70
C GLY A 260 0.15 16.94 -21.31
N GLU A 261 -0.03 18.12 -21.91
CA GLU A 261 -1.14 19.03 -21.58
C GLU A 261 -2.50 18.40 -21.85
N ASP A 262 -2.65 17.65 -22.94
CA ASP A 262 -3.91 16.98 -23.30
C ASP A 262 -4.33 15.97 -22.23
N CYS A 263 -3.39 15.16 -21.71
CA CYS A 263 -3.67 14.19 -20.66
C CYS A 263 -4.14 14.87 -19.36
N ILE A 264 -3.54 16.01 -19.02
CA ILE A 264 -3.94 16.79 -17.84
C ILE A 264 -5.33 17.40 -18.06
N HIS A 265 -5.59 17.96 -19.25
CA HIS A 265 -6.89 18.52 -19.60
C HIS A 265 -8.01 17.48 -19.56
N ASP A 266 -7.77 16.29 -20.12
CA ASP A 266 -8.72 15.18 -20.11
C ASP A 266 -9.02 14.73 -18.68
N PHE A 267 -8.00 14.60 -17.84
CA PHE A 267 -8.18 14.28 -16.41
C PHE A 267 -8.98 15.35 -15.67
N LEU A 268 -8.64 16.63 -15.84
CA LEU A 268 -9.39 17.73 -15.22
C LEU A 268 -10.85 17.73 -15.70
N THR A 269 -11.10 17.55 -16.99
CA THR A 269 -12.46 17.45 -17.52
C THR A 269 -13.20 16.25 -16.93
N PHE A 270 -12.54 15.11 -16.78
CA PHE A 270 -13.10 13.91 -16.18
C PHE A 270 -13.49 14.13 -14.70
N ILE A 271 -12.57 14.55 -13.83
CA ILE A 271 -12.85 14.70 -12.39
C ILE A 271 -13.94 15.74 -12.10
N PHE A 272 -14.03 16.82 -12.90
CA PHE A 272 -15.07 17.83 -12.75
C PHE A 272 -16.43 17.41 -13.32
N LYS A 273 -16.47 16.53 -14.32
CA LYS A 273 -17.74 15.91 -14.77
C LYS A 273 -18.33 15.05 -13.67
N GLU A 274 -17.46 14.26 -13.05
CA GLU A 274 -17.75 13.40 -11.91
C GLU A 274 -18.19 14.19 -10.67
N LEU A 275 -17.76 15.44 -10.51
CA LEU A 275 -18.15 16.26 -9.37
C LEU A 275 -19.68 16.50 -9.32
N ASN A 276 -20.34 15.99 -8.28
CA ASN A 276 -21.78 16.09 -8.06
C ASN A 276 -22.09 16.86 -6.76
N GLY A 277 -23.35 17.31 -6.58
CA GLY A 277 -23.75 18.12 -5.43
C GLY A 277 -23.46 17.48 -4.06
N LYS A 278 -23.51 16.14 -3.96
CA LYS A 278 -23.10 15.39 -2.77
C LYS A 278 -21.58 15.41 -2.52
N ARG A 279 -20.78 15.46 -3.58
CA ARG A 279 -19.31 15.56 -3.49
C ARG A 279 -18.90 16.97 -3.03
N LEU A 280 -19.68 17.98 -3.41
CA LEU A 280 -19.53 19.38 -2.97
C LEU A 280 -19.99 19.66 -1.54
N SER A 281 -20.74 18.76 -0.89
CA SER A 281 -21.12 18.91 0.52
C SER A 281 -20.03 18.46 1.48
N ILE A 282 -19.01 17.72 1.02
CA ILE A 282 -17.84 17.35 1.84
C ILE A 282 -17.13 18.60 2.38
N PHE A 283 -17.12 19.68 1.60
CA PHE A 283 -16.61 21.00 2.01
C PHE A 283 -17.33 21.57 3.23
N ASP A 284 -18.61 21.26 3.38
CA ASP A 284 -19.46 21.79 4.44
C ASP A 284 -19.32 20.95 5.74
N GLU A 285 -18.82 19.71 5.64
CA GLU A 285 -18.63 18.79 6.77
C GLU A 285 -17.25 18.92 7.42
N ASP A 286 -16.17 18.92 6.63
CA ASP A 286 -14.80 19.12 7.13
C ASP A 286 -13.83 19.54 6.02
N GLN A 287 -13.31 20.77 6.10
CA GLN A 287 -12.35 21.31 5.14
C GLN A 287 -11.00 20.58 5.16
N SER A 288 -10.64 19.93 6.26
CA SER A 288 -9.38 19.19 6.37
C SER A 288 -9.36 17.98 5.42
N LEU A 289 -10.51 17.33 5.21
CA LEU A 289 -10.69 16.20 4.29
C LEU A 289 -10.43 16.56 2.82
N VAL A 290 -10.59 17.84 2.47
CA VAL A 290 -10.28 18.35 1.12
C VAL A 290 -8.76 18.38 0.91
N THR A 291 -8.02 18.81 1.94
CA THR A 291 -6.57 19.03 1.85
C THR A 291 -5.77 17.74 2.00
N THR A 292 -6.26 16.81 2.82
CA THR A 292 -5.54 15.59 3.17
C THR A 292 -6.41 14.37 2.94
N TYR A 293 -6.03 13.56 1.94
CA TYR A 293 -6.62 12.25 1.73
C TYR A 293 -5.85 11.19 2.51
N THR A 294 -6.55 10.48 3.39
CA THR A 294 -6.04 9.29 4.08
C THR A 294 -6.61 8.07 3.42
N ILE A 295 -5.74 7.11 3.10
CA ILE A 295 -6.15 5.85 2.50
C ILE A 295 -6.96 5.05 3.54
N PRO A 296 -8.13 4.49 3.21
CA PRO A 296 -8.99 3.80 4.17
C PRO A 296 -8.31 2.60 4.84
N GLU A 297 -8.32 2.51 6.17
CA GLU A 297 -7.74 1.37 6.90
C GLU A 297 -8.62 0.11 6.89
N ASP A 298 -9.92 0.25 6.62
CA ASP A 298 -10.89 -0.85 6.54
C ASP A 298 -11.77 -0.73 5.29
N GLU A 299 -12.66 -1.71 5.06
CA GLU A 299 -13.72 -1.64 4.06
C GLU A 299 -14.70 -0.50 4.38
N THR A 300 -14.31 0.72 4.05
CA THR A 300 -15.19 1.88 4.05
C THR A 300 -16.16 1.81 2.88
N ASP A 301 -17.29 2.51 2.97
CA ASP A 301 -18.20 2.66 1.83
C ASP A 301 -17.43 3.24 0.63
N PHE A 302 -17.33 2.43 -0.43
CA PHE A 302 -16.62 2.77 -1.66
C PHE A 302 -17.03 4.15 -2.19
N GLN A 303 -18.31 4.49 -2.11
CA GLN A 303 -18.81 5.77 -2.61
C GLN A 303 -18.29 6.95 -1.79
N ASP A 304 -18.25 6.81 -0.47
CA ASP A 304 -17.77 7.87 0.42
C ASP A 304 -16.27 8.11 0.21
N ASP A 305 -15.49 7.04 0.14
CA ASP A 305 -14.04 7.13 -0.13
C ASP A 305 -13.74 7.71 -1.52
N LEU A 306 -14.45 7.25 -2.56
CA LEU A 306 -14.36 7.79 -3.91
C LEU A 306 -14.62 9.31 -3.92
N ASN A 307 -15.66 9.77 -3.21
CA ASN A 307 -15.99 11.18 -3.15
C ASN A 307 -14.87 12.00 -2.48
N LYS A 308 -14.31 11.51 -1.37
CA LYS A 308 -13.18 12.14 -0.68
C LYS A 308 -11.94 12.21 -1.57
N LEU A 309 -11.63 11.11 -2.25
CA LEU A 309 -10.49 11.02 -3.15
C LEU A 309 -10.61 12.00 -4.32
N LEU A 310 -11.77 12.06 -4.99
CA LEU A 310 -11.99 12.97 -6.12
C LEU A 310 -11.85 14.44 -5.71
N VAL A 311 -12.43 14.82 -4.57
CA VAL A 311 -12.31 16.20 -4.06
C VAL A 311 -10.85 16.54 -3.74
N ASN A 312 -10.11 15.62 -3.12
CA ASN A 312 -8.70 15.80 -2.83
C ASN A 312 -7.85 15.90 -4.11
N LEU A 313 -8.11 15.05 -5.11
CA LEU A 313 -7.43 15.10 -6.41
C LEU A 313 -7.66 16.42 -7.13
N ILE A 314 -8.87 16.98 -7.08
CA ILE A 314 -9.14 18.31 -7.62
C ILE A 314 -8.28 19.36 -6.90
N TYR A 315 -8.28 19.35 -5.56
CA TYR A 315 -7.47 20.27 -4.76
C TYR A 315 -5.98 20.18 -5.10
N LEU A 316 -5.42 18.96 -5.14
CA LEU A 316 -4.02 18.71 -5.47
C LEU A 316 -3.70 19.14 -6.91
N SER A 317 -4.57 18.83 -7.88
CA SER A 317 -4.39 19.24 -9.27
C SER A 317 -4.27 20.75 -9.41
N MET A 318 -5.15 21.50 -8.73
CA MET A 318 -5.11 22.96 -8.70
C MET A 318 -3.86 23.50 -8.03
N LYS A 319 -3.42 22.86 -6.94
CA LYS A 319 -2.19 23.21 -6.23
C LYS A 319 -0.94 22.97 -7.07
N HIS A 320 -0.90 21.90 -7.85
CA HIS A 320 0.33 21.44 -8.50
C HIS A 320 0.51 21.87 -9.97
N PHE A 321 -0.54 21.87 -10.79
CA PHE A 321 -0.42 22.24 -12.21
C PHE A 321 -0.32 23.77 -12.44
N GLY A 322 -0.66 24.56 -11.42
CA GLY A 322 -0.48 26.02 -11.42
C GLY A 322 -1.53 26.77 -12.23
N GLY A 323 -1.57 28.10 -12.05
CA GLY A 323 -2.66 28.93 -12.58
C GLY A 323 -2.72 29.03 -14.09
N ASN A 324 -1.59 28.98 -14.80
CA ASN A 324 -1.57 29.16 -16.26
C ASN A 324 -2.22 27.98 -16.99
N LEU A 325 -1.84 26.75 -16.64
CA LEU A 325 -2.39 25.54 -17.26
C LEU A 325 -3.89 25.42 -16.97
N THR A 326 -4.28 25.65 -15.71
CA THR A 326 -5.70 25.68 -15.34
C THR A 326 -6.48 26.77 -16.11
N GLN A 327 -5.92 27.97 -16.28
CA GLN A 327 -6.56 29.04 -17.07
C GLN A 327 -6.74 28.66 -18.54
N ILE A 328 -5.72 28.06 -19.16
CA ILE A 328 -5.79 27.57 -20.54
C ILE A 328 -6.89 26.51 -20.66
N TRP A 329 -6.91 25.55 -19.73
CA TRP A 329 -7.94 24.51 -19.66
C TRP A 329 -9.34 25.10 -19.53
N ILE A 330 -9.60 26.00 -18.57
CA ILE A 330 -10.92 26.65 -18.38
C ILE A 330 -11.38 27.35 -19.66
N ASN A 331 -10.48 28.06 -20.34
CA ASN A 331 -10.80 28.75 -21.59
C ASN A 331 -11.11 27.78 -22.73
N SER A 332 -10.58 26.55 -22.68
CA SER A 332 -10.86 25.49 -23.65
C SER A 332 -12.21 24.81 -23.42
N ILE A 333 -12.79 24.89 -22.21
CA ILE A 333 -14.08 24.28 -21.87
C ILE A 333 -15.20 24.97 -22.65
N ARG A 334 -15.83 24.23 -23.56
CA ARG A 334 -17.04 24.68 -24.29
C ARG A 334 -18.34 24.41 -23.53
N ASP A 335 -18.32 23.46 -22.61
CA ASP A 335 -19.48 23.09 -21.80
C ASP A 335 -19.71 24.10 -20.67
N MET A 336 -20.79 24.89 -20.80
CA MET A 336 -21.16 25.92 -19.83
C MET A 336 -21.51 25.33 -18.45
N GLN A 337 -22.02 24.10 -18.39
CA GLN A 337 -22.34 23.44 -17.12
C GLN A 337 -21.07 23.04 -16.36
N LEU A 338 -20.09 22.46 -17.06
CA LEU A 338 -18.79 22.12 -16.48
C LEU A 338 -18.07 23.37 -15.97
N ARG A 339 -18.10 24.45 -16.75
CA ARG A 339 -17.54 25.74 -16.34
C ARG A 339 -18.21 26.30 -15.08
N ASN A 340 -19.55 26.24 -15.00
CA ASN A 340 -20.27 26.69 -13.81
C ASN A 340 -19.98 25.82 -12.58
N LYS A 341 -19.83 24.49 -12.74
CA LYS A 341 -19.40 23.59 -11.65
C LYS A 341 -18.02 23.97 -11.13
N PHE A 342 -17.08 24.24 -12.04
CA PHE A 342 -15.73 24.68 -11.71
C PHE A 342 -15.72 26.03 -10.97
N GLU A 343 -16.45 27.03 -11.48
CA GLU A 343 -16.55 28.34 -10.82
C GLU A 343 -17.19 28.23 -9.43
N SER A 344 -18.21 27.38 -9.28
CA SER A 344 -18.83 27.09 -7.97
C SER A 344 -17.87 26.42 -6.99
N PHE A 345 -16.97 25.57 -7.49
CA PHE A 345 -15.95 24.89 -6.69
C PHE A 345 -14.88 25.87 -6.20
N ILE A 346 -14.38 26.79 -7.03
CA ILE A 346 -13.36 27.77 -6.59
C ILE A 346 -13.90 28.74 -5.53
N ILE A 347 -15.18 29.10 -5.64
CA ILE A 347 -15.80 30.07 -4.73
C ILE A 347 -15.99 29.48 -3.33
N LYS A 348 -16.19 28.17 -3.24
CA LYS A 348 -16.25 27.43 -1.97
C LYS A 348 -14.85 27.18 -1.43
#